data_AF-A0A2V7XI61-F1
#
_entry.id   AF-A0A2V7XI61-F1
#
_cell.length_a   1.000
_cell.length_b   1.000
_cell.length_c   1.000
_cell.angle_alpha   90.00
_cell.angle_beta   90.00
_cell.angle_gamma   90.00
#
_symmetry.space_group_name_H-M   'P 1'
#
loop_
_entity.id
_entity.type
_entity.pdbx_description
1 polymer ?
#
loop_
_entity_poly.entity_id
_entity_poly.type
_entity_poly.pdbx_seq_one_letter_code
_entity_poly.pdbx_strand_id
1 'polypeptide(L)'
;MKRIAVISLLALSPSLAHADSVFLKSGGQINGEVVEQRADAVVLEVGPGRITLPMWSVARVVSNTTDLGLYHVRAEALAPHDVAGWLSLAAWAHSRELATQAREAYERVLAVDPLNADAHLALGHVRMGDRWLSAADANRARGLVEFEGTWMSPDERQMRIEEQAAMAQERQAIREADARAREAEARAREAAARADAAEADARQARTAQAGEGGIPYPPSARSAEAPIRARPEPPPAPPTRPRSDGGVGPPR
;
A
#
# COMPACT_ATOMS: atom_id res chain seq x y z
N MET A 1 51.02 13.57 16.91
CA MET A 1 50.12 13.11 15.83
C MET A 1 48.71 13.57 16.18
N LYS A 2 48.16 14.49 15.39
CA LYS A 2 46.92 15.24 15.68
C LYS A 2 45.71 14.43 15.20
N ARG A 3 44.72 14.19 16.08
CA ARG A 3 43.39 13.66 15.70
C ARG A 3 42.50 14.87 15.41
N ILE A 4 42.17 15.08 14.13
CA ILE A 4 41.28 16.16 13.70
C ILE A 4 39.85 15.62 13.77
N ALA A 5 39.04 16.23 14.61
CA ALA A 5 37.60 16.04 14.68
C ALA A 5 36.94 16.70 13.45
N VAL A 6 36.13 15.95 12.72
CA VAL A 6 35.28 16.46 11.65
C VAL A 6 33.89 16.66 12.24
N ILE A 7 33.58 17.91 12.58
CA ILE A 7 32.21 18.33 12.91
C ILE A 7 31.56 18.73 11.58
N SER A 8 30.70 17.87 11.06
CA SER A 8 29.83 18.19 9.92
C SER A 8 28.77 19.17 10.38
N LEU A 9 28.92 20.42 9.96
CA LEU A 9 27.94 21.49 10.14
C LEU A 9 26.81 21.28 9.14
N LEU A 10 25.75 20.61 9.59
CA LEU A 10 24.48 20.47 8.87
C LEU A 10 23.83 21.86 8.81
N ALA A 11 24.04 22.58 7.71
CA ALA A 11 23.42 23.86 7.44
C ALA A 11 21.92 23.67 7.24
N LEU A 12 21.17 23.81 8.34
CA LEU A 12 19.72 23.90 8.35
C LEU A 12 19.33 25.23 7.70
N SER A 13 19.02 25.22 6.40
CA SER A 13 18.49 26.39 5.69
C SER A 13 17.12 26.75 6.28
N PRO A 14 16.93 27.93 6.90
CA PRO A 14 15.62 28.37 7.34
C PRO A 14 14.77 28.66 6.10
N SER A 15 13.66 27.94 5.99
CA SER A 15 12.61 28.11 4.99
C SER A 15 11.99 29.51 5.09
N LEU A 16 12.45 30.41 4.21
CA LEU A 16 11.77 31.67 3.85
C LEU A 16 10.50 31.39 3.02
N ALA A 17 9.61 30.55 3.53
CA ALA A 17 8.39 30.13 2.84
C ALA A 17 7.19 31.08 3.09
N HIS A 18 7.42 32.27 3.66
CA HIS A 18 6.35 33.15 4.17
C HIS A 18 6.36 34.58 3.60
N ALA A 19 7.02 34.83 2.46
CA ALA A 19 7.01 36.15 1.85
C ALA A 19 6.09 36.18 0.62
N ASP A 20 5.19 37.16 0.54
CA ASP A 20 4.48 37.48 -0.70
C ASP A 20 5.48 37.91 -1.77
N SER A 21 5.17 37.62 -3.02
CA SER A 21 6.01 37.91 -4.18
C SER A 21 5.34 38.92 -5.08
N VAL A 22 5.88 40.14 -5.13
CA VAL A 22 5.43 41.19 -6.06
C VAL A 22 6.34 41.21 -7.27
N PHE A 23 5.76 40.87 -8.43
CA PHE A 23 6.42 40.95 -9.72
C PHE A 23 6.21 42.35 -10.30
N LEU A 24 7.31 42.99 -10.70
CA LEU A 24 7.31 44.31 -11.32
C LEU A 24 7.27 44.19 -12.84
N LYS A 25 6.70 45.19 -13.52
CA LYS A 25 6.69 45.26 -15.00
C LYS A 25 8.10 45.39 -15.60
N SER A 26 9.07 45.83 -14.80
CA SER A 26 10.49 45.87 -15.17
C SER A 26 11.16 44.48 -15.16
N GLY A 27 10.45 43.42 -14.75
CA GLY A 27 10.96 42.05 -14.72
C GLY A 27 11.60 41.64 -13.37
N GLY A 28 11.68 42.56 -12.40
CA GLY A 28 12.13 42.25 -11.04
C GLY A 28 11.04 41.60 -10.18
N GLN A 29 11.46 40.84 -9.16
CA GLN A 29 10.58 40.30 -8.13
C GLN A 29 11.03 40.83 -6.76
N ILE A 30 10.08 41.31 -5.98
CA ILE A 30 10.30 41.72 -4.60
C ILE A 30 9.56 40.74 -3.69
N ASN A 31 10.30 40.10 -2.79
CA ASN A 31 9.75 39.20 -1.78
C ASN A 31 9.60 39.98 -0.46
N GLY A 32 8.38 40.06 0.06
CA GLY A 32 8.05 40.72 1.32
C GLY A 32 6.61 40.47 1.72
N GLU A 33 6.21 40.85 2.92
CA GLU A 33 4.81 40.77 3.34
C GLU A 33 4.02 41.98 2.83
N VAL A 34 2.90 41.76 2.13
CA VAL A 34 2.04 42.88 1.69
C VAL A 34 1.22 43.37 2.87
N VAL A 35 1.61 44.52 3.43
CA VAL A 35 0.94 45.10 4.60
C VAL A 35 -0.28 45.93 4.19
N GLU A 36 -0.27 46.51 2.99
CA GLU A 36 -1.38 47.32 2.51
C GLU A 36 -1.45 47.35 0.98
N GLN A 37 -2.66 47.20 0.43
CA GLN A 37 -2.92 47.32 -1.00
C GLN A 37 -4.03 48.34 -1.25
N ARG A 38 -3.68 49.43 -1.95
CA ARG A 38 -4.59 50.50 -2.38
C ARG A 38 -4.71 50.49 -3.90
N ALA A 39 -5.65 51.26 -4.44
CA ALA A 39 -5.85 51.37 -5.89
C ALA A 39 -4.62 51.94 -6.62
N ASP A 40 -3.84 52.78 -5.94
CA ASP A 40 -2.70 53.53 -6.49
C ASP A 40 -1.32 53.01 -6.05
N ALA A 41 -1.24 52.24 -4.95
CA ALA A 41 0.02 51.72 -4.42
C ALA A 41 -0.13 50.40 -3.64
N VAL A 42 0.96 49.64 -3.57
CA VAL A 42 1.14 48.44 -2.74
C VAL A 42 2.29 48.69 -1.78
N VAL A 43 2.08 48.43 -0.50
CA VAL A 43 3.08 48.61 0.56
C VAL A 43 3.54 47.23 1.04
N LEU A 44 4.84 46.98 0.92
CA LEU A 44 5.49 45.73 1.32
C LEU A 44 6.40 45.96 2.51
N GLU A 45 6.49 44.99 3.39
CA GLU A 45 7.51 44.92 4.43
C GLU A 45 8.58 43.89 4.01
N VAL A 46 9.81 44.37 3.80
CA VAL A 46 10.92 43.59 3.27
C VAL A 46 12.08 43.68 4.25
N GLY A 47 12.28 42.64 5.06
CA GLY A 47 13.40 42.53 6.00
C GLY A 47 13.52 43.71 6.97
N PRO A 48 14.44 44.67 6.77
CA PRO A 48 14.65 45.79 7.69
C PRO A 48 13.74 47.01 7.45
N GLY A 49 12.82 47.00 6.48
CA GLY A 49 12.01 48.19 6.22
C GLY A 49 10.81 48.02 5.30
N ARG A 50 10.04 49.10 5.17
CA ARG A 50 8.81 49.19 4.38
C ARG A 50 9.08 49.83 3.03
N ILE A 51 8.58 49.23 1.97
CA ILE A 51 8.71 49.68 0.58
C ILE A 51 7.31 49.95 0.02
N THR A 52 7.08 51.16 -0.50
CA THR A 52 5.85 51.50 -1.22
C THR A 52 6.11 51.45 -2.71
N LEU A 53 5.38 50.60 -3.42
CA LEU A 53 5.43 50.44 -4.88
C LEU A 53 4.15 51.01 -5.50
N PRO A 54 4.25 51.91 -6.48
CA PRO A 54 3.06 52.41 -7.16
C PRO A 54 2.44 51.31 -8.04
N MET A 55 1.10 51.23 -8.10
CA MET A 55 0.39 50.14 -8.77
C MET A 55 0.72 50.04 -10.27
N TRP A 56 1.12 51.15 -10.91
CA TRP A 56 1.54 51.15 -12.32
C TRP A 56 2.81 50.33 -12.56
N SER A 57 3.71 50.21 -11.58
CA SER A 57 4.97 49.47 -11.70
C SER A 57 4.83 47.98 -11.36
N VAL A 58 3.72 47.60 -10.73
CA VAL A 58 3.40 46.22 -10.37
C VAL A 58 2.81 45.50 -11.58
N ALA A 59 3.40 44.36 -11.94
CA ALA A 59 2.87 43.45 -12.95
C ALA A 59 1.86 42.46 -12.35
N ARG A 60 2.19 41.87 -11.21
CA ARG A 60 1.34 40.90 -10.49
C ARG A 60 1.79 40.78 -9.04
N VAL A 61 0.84 40.73 -8.12
CA VAL A 61 1.08 40.35 -6.72
C VAL A 61 0.71 38.89 -6.56
N VAL A 62 1.64 38.07 -6.06
CA VAL A 62 1.41 36.69 -5.63
C VAL A 62 1.53 36.69 -4.12
N SER A 63 0.40 36.86 -3.45
CA SER A 63 0.32 36.71 -2.00
C SER A 63 0.53 35.23 -1.65
N ASN A 64 1.59 34.95 -0.89
CA ASN A 64 1.89 33.65 -0.29
C ASN A 64 1.29 33.53 1.12
N THR A 65 0.34 34.39 1.50
CA THR A 65 -0.49 34.13 2.68
C THR A 65 -1.28 32.85 2.41
N THR A 66 -0.91 31.78 3.09
CA THR A 66 -1.66 30.52 3.03
C THR A 66 -3.05 30.76 3.63
N ASP A 67 -4.07 30.03 3.14
CA ASP A 67 -5.41 30.10 3.75
C ASP A 67 -5.33 29.77 5.26
N LEU A 68 -4.38 28.91 5.66
CA LEU A 68 -4.06 28.66 7.06
C LEU A 68 -3.53 29.90 7.81
N GLY A 69 -2.63 30.69 7.21
CA GLY A 69 -2.16 31.95 7.78
C GLY A 69 -3.28 32.97 7.94
N LEU A 70 -4.15 33.11 6.93
CA LEU A 70 -5.34 33.95 7.00
C LEU A 70 -6.31 33.49 8.09
N TYR A 71 -6.45 32.17 8.30
CA TYR A 71 -7.24 31.63 9.39
C TYR A 71 -6.71 32.12 10.75
N HIS A 72 -5.41 32.00 11.00
CA HIS A 72 -4.80 32.39 12.28
C HIS A 72 -4.97 33.89 12.56
N VAL A 73 -4.70 34.75 11.58
CA VAL A 73 -4.89 36.21 11.73
C VAL A 73 -6.34 36.55 12.07
N ARG A 74 -7.30 35.92 11.39
CA ARG A 74 -8.73 36.13 11.68
C ARG A 74 -9.11 35.60 13.06
N ALA A 75 -8.58 34.43 13.45
CA ALA A 75 -8.83 33.83 14.76
C ALA A 75 -8.31 34.70 15.91
N GLU A 76 -7.13 35.30 15.76
CA GLU A 76 -6.53 36.19 16.77
C GLU A 76 -7.29 37.51 16.94
N ALA A 77 -7.94 37.99 15.88
CA ALA A 77 -8.76 39.20 15.93
C ALA A 77 -10.13 38.98 16.63
N LEU A 78 -10.56 37.73 16.82
CA LEU A 78 -11.84 37.40 17.43
C LEU A 78 -11.76 37.34 18.95
N ALA A 79 -12.78 37.86 19.62
CA ALA A 79 -12.91 37.67 21.06
C ALA A 79 -13.25 36.20 21.38
N PRO A 80 -12.76 35.62 22.50
CA PRO A 80 -13.01 34.21 22.83
C PRO A 80 -14.49 33.82 22.93
N HIS A 81 -15.38 34.77 23.26
CA HIS A 81 -16.82 34.54 23.42
C HIS A 81 -17.64 35.04 22.21
N ASP A 82 -17.00 35.45 21.11
CA ASP A 82 -17.69 35.91 19.91
C ASP A 82 -18.19 34.73 19.07
N VAL A 83 -19.32 34.14 19.49
CA VAL A 83 -19.95 33.00 18.83
C VAL A 83 -20.17 33.24 17.33
N ALA A 84 -20.68 34.41 16.96
CA ALA A 84 -20.98 34.74 15.56
C ALA A 84 -19.70 34.85 14.71
N GLY A 85 -18.65 35.47 15.26
CA GLY A 85 -17.34 35.56 14.62
C GLY A 85 -16.69 34.19 14.43
N TRP A 86 -16.69 33.35 15.47
CA TRP A 86 -16.13 31.99 15.39
C TRP A 86 -16.91 31.09 14.42
N LEU A 87 -18.25 31.18 14.38
CA LEU A 87 -19.07 30.48 13.39
C LEU A 87 -18.71 30.89 11.96
N SER A 88 -18.60 32.20 11.72
CA SER A 88 -18.26 32.73 10.39
C SER A 88 -16.86 32.31 9.95
N LEU A 89 -15.90 32.31 10.87
CA LEU A 89 -14.54 31.84 10.62
C LEU A 89 -14.50 30.33 10.34
N ALA A 90 -15.26 29.54 11.10
CA ALA A 90 -15.37 28.09 10.91
C ALA A 90 -15.96 27.74 9.53
N ALA A 91 -17.04 28.41 9.14
CA ALA A 91 -17.66 28.24 7.83
C ALA A 91 -16.71 28.63 6.68
N TRP A 92 -15.97 29.73 6.84
CA TRP A 92 -14.94 30.13 5.88
C TRP A 92 -13.82 29.10 5.79
N ALA A 93 -13.29 28.63 6.92
CA ALA A 93 -12.24 27.61 6.96
C ALA A 93 -12.71 26.30 6.30
N HIS A 94 -13.97 25.91 6.52
CA HIS A 94 -14.57 24.74 5.88
C HIS A 94 -14.62 24.91 4.35
N SER A 95 -15.01 26.09 3.85
CA SER A 95 -15.04 26.39 2.41
C SER A 95 -13.65 26.42 1.75
N ARG A 96 -12.58 26.55 2.54
CA ARG A 96 -11.17 26.53 2.10
C ARG A 96 -10.48 25.18 2.34
N GLU A 97 -11.26 24.13 2.61
CA GLU A 97 -10.76 22.78 2.87
C GLU A 97 -9.82 22.69 4.10
N LEU A 98 -9.87 23.67 5.00
CA LEU A 98 -9.12 23.69 6.26
C LEU A 98 -9.89 22.91 7.33
N ALA A 99 -10.06 21.60 7.12
CA ALA A 99 -10.94 20.76 7.93
C ALA A 99 -10.61 20.79 9.44
N THR A 100 -9.32 20.75 9.79
CA THR A 100 -8.87 20.81 11.19
C THR A 100 -9.25 22.13 11.84
N GLN A 101 -8.98 23.25 11.17
CA GLN A 101 -9.23 24.60 11.66
C GLN A 101 -10.74 24.87 11.77
N ALA A 102 -11.52 24.46 10.77
CA ALA A 102 -12.97 24.56 10.80
C ALA A 102 -13.55 23.82 12.01
N ARG A 103 -13.11 22.57 12.24
CA ARG A 103 -13.52 21.76 13.40
C ARG A 103 -13.19 22.46 14.72
N GLU A 104 -11.96 22.92 14.90
CA GLU A 104 -11.56 23.62 16.11
C GLU A 104 -12.35 24.92 16.37
N ALA A 105 -12.72 25.65 15.32
CA ALA A 105 -13.55 26.85 15.44
C ALA A 105 -15.00 26.50 15.83
N TYR A 106 -15.60 25.45 15.25
CA TYR A 106 -16.91 24.96 15.67
C TYR A 106 -16.90 24.42 17.12
N GLU A 107 -15.83 23.74 17.54
CA GLU A 107 -15.65 23.29 18.92
C GLU A 107 -15.60 24.46 19.90
N ARG A 108 -14.92 25.57 19.54
CA ARG A 108 -14.93 26.81 20.33
C ARG A 108 -16.33 27.41 20.44
N VAL A 109 -17.10 27.40 19.35
CA VAL A 109 -18.50 27.84 19.38
C VAL A 109 -19.29 27.02 20.39
N LEU A 110 -19.19 25.69 20.35
CA LEU A 110 -19.90 24.81 21.29
C LEU A 110 -19.45 24.95 22.74
N ALA A 111 -18.21 25.38 22.99
CA ALA A 111 -17.75 25.69 24.33
C ALA A 111 -18.45 26.92 24.96
N VAL A 112 -18.93 27.85 24.12
CA VAL A 112 -19.62 29.08 24.56
C VAL A 112 -21.14 28.93 24.44
N ASP A 113 -21.64 28.34 23.36
CA ASP A 113 -23.05 28.04 23.09
C ASP A 113 -23.22 26.54 22.78
N PRO A 114 -23.42 25.70 23.82
CA PRO A 114 -23.55 24.24 23.66
C PRO A 114 -24.81 23.78 22.91
N LEU A 115 -25.75 24.68 22.60
CA LEU A 115 -26.97 24.34 21.88
C LEU A 115 -26.94 24.84 20.42
N ASN A 116 -25.81 25.38 19.98
CA ASN A 116 -25.65 25.93 18.64
C ASN A 116 -25.84 24.87 17.55
N ALA A 117 -26.98 24.92 16.87
CA ALA A 117 -27.35 23.90 15.88
C ALA A 117 -26.36 23.87 14.70
N ASP A 118 -25.89 25.03 14.24
CA ASP A 118 -25.00 25.12 13.07
C ASP A 118 -23.65 24.46 13.34
N ALA A 119 -23.05 24.72 14.51
CA ALA A 119 -21.81 24.08 14.91
C ALA A 119 -21.96 22.56 15.11
N HIS A 120 -23.07 22.12 15.71
CA HIS A 120 -23.35 20.68 15.84
C HIS A 120 -23.48 20.00 14.47
N LEU A 121 -24.24 20.58 13.55
CA LEU A 121 -24.43 20.02 12.21
C LEU A 121 -23.11 19.99 11.42
N ALA A 122 -22.31 21.06 11.51
CA ALA A 122 -21.02 21.13 10.83
C ALA A 122 -20.00 20.11 11.37
N LEU A 123 -20.09 19.74 12.64
CA LEU A 123 -19.29 18.68 13.27
C LEU A 123 -19.83 17.26 13.01
N GLY A 124 -20.96 17.13 12.29
CA GLY A 124 -21.60 15.85 12.03
C GLY A 124 -22.34 15.26 13.23
N HIS A 125 -22.68 16.09 14.22
CA HIS A 125 -23.54 15.70 15.32
C HIS A 125 -24.99 15.57 14.86
N VAL A 126 -25.72 14.65 15.47
CA VAL A 126 -27.13 14.34 15.17
C VAL A 126 -27.97 14.66 16.39
N ARG A 127 -29.08 15.38 16.18
CA ARG A 127 -30.05 15.65 17.23
C ARG A 127 -30.95 14.44 17.45
N MET A 128 -30.92 13.87 18.66
CA MET A 128 -31.80 12.78 19.08
C MET A 128 -32.55 13.16 20.35
N GLY A 129 -33.84 13.47 20.21
CA GLY A 129 -34.63 14.09 21.27
C GLY A 129 -34.07 15.47 21.62
N ASP A 130 -33.85 15.70 22.91
CA ASP A 130 -33.32 16.97 23.43
C ASP A 130 -31.79 17.01 23.54
N ARG A 131 -31.09 16.05 22.93
CA ARG A 131 -29.63 15.93 23.03
C ARG A 131 -28.97 15.86 21.65
N TRP A 132 -27.80 16.47 21.55
CA TRP A 132 -26.89 16.30 20.42
C TRP A 132 -25.93 15.14 20.72
N LEU A 133 -25.79 14.24 19.77
CA LEU A 133 -24.90 13.08 19.86
C LEU A 133 -23.95 13.06 18.67
N SER A 134 -22.75 12.52 18.84
CA SER A 134 -21.91 12.20 17.69
C SER A 134 -22.65 11.21 16.76
N ALA A 135 -22.32 11.18 15.46
CA ALA A 135 -22.91 10.19 14.55
C ALA A 135 -22.72 8.75 15.07
N ALA A 136 -21.57 8.47 15.68
CA ALA A 136 -21.28 7.17 16.28
C ALA A 136 -22.15 6.87 17.51
N ASP A 137 -22.30 7.83 18.42
CA ASP A 137 -23.19 7.69 19.58
C ASP A 137 -24.65 7.57 19.15
N ALA A 138 -25.05 8.28 18.10
CA ALA A 138 -26.40 8.22 17.58
C ALA A 138 -26.70 6.83 16.99
N ASN A 139 -25.76 6.23 16.26
CA ASN A 139 -25.89 4.87 15.76
C ASN A 139 -25.88 3.84 16.90
N ARG A 140 -25.02 4.01 17.91
CA ARG A 140 -25.05 3.17 19.12
C ARG A 140 -26.39 3.24 19.86
N ALA A 141 -26.94 4.44 20.00
CA ALA A 141 -28.24 4.64 20.64
C ALA A 141 -29.41 4.04 19.83
N ARG A 142 -29.23 3.79 18.53
CA ARG A 142 -30.15 3.01 17.69
C ARG A 142 -29.94 1.49 17.79
N GLY A 143 -29.01 1.03 18.62
CA GLY A 143 -28.68 -0.39 18.78
C GLY A 143 -27.75 -0.94 17.69
N LEU A 144 -27.11 -0.07 16.89
CA LEU A 144 -26.15 -0.48 15.88
C LEU A 144 -24.74 -0.57 16.47
N VAL A 145 -23.95 -1.49 15.94
CA VAL A 145 -22.53 -1.67 16.28
C VAL A 145 -21.69 -1.49 15.03
N GLU A 146 -20.53 -0.87 15.20
CA GLU A 146 -19.57 -0.72 14.10
C GLU A 146 -18.75 -2.02 13.97
N PHE A 147 -18.74 -2.60 12.77
CA PHE A 147 -17.94 -3.75 12.42
C PHE A 147 -17.37 -3.55 11.02
N GLU A 148 -16.04 -3.63 10.88
CA GLU A 148 -15.31 -3.42 9.62
C GLU A 148 -15.66 -2.08 8.92
N GLY A 149 -15.82 -1.00 9.70
CA GLY A 149 -16.15 0.34 9.20
C GLY A 149 -17.60 0.52 8.74
N THR A 150 -18.45 -0.48 8.96
CA THR A 150 -19.89 -0.42 8.63
C THR A 150 -20.72 -0.55 9.91
N TRP A 151 -21.78 0.26 10.01
CA TRP A 151 -22.76 0.14 11.09
C TRP A 151 -23.76 -0.97 10.77
N MET A 152 -23.87 -1.96 11.64
CA MET A 152 -24.77 -3.11 11.47
C MET A 152 -25.41 -3.53 12.79
N SER A 153 -26.41 -4.40 12.72
CA SER A 153 -27.01 -4.96 13.94
C SER A 153 -26.05 -5.93 14.64
N PRO A 154 -26.17 -6.13 15.97
CA PRO A 154 -25.38 -7.12 16.68
C PRO A 154 -25.51 -8.54 16.10
N ASP A 155 -26.71 -8.93 15.67
CA ASP A 155 -26.98 -10.23 15.06
C ASP A 155 -26.27 -10.38 13.70
N GLU A 156 -26.33 -9.35 12.85
CA GLU A 156 -25.63 -9.33 11.57
C GLU A 156 -24.11 -9.41 11.75
N ARG A 157 -23.55 -8.67 12.72
CA ARG A 157 -22.14 -8.76 13.09
C ARG A 157 -21.77 -10.20 13.48
N GLN A 158 -22.61 -10.85 14.28
CA GLN A 158 -22.37 -12.21 14.73
C GLN A 158 -22.37 -13.19 13.55
N MET A 159 -23.33 -13.07 12.62
CA MET A 159 -23.37 -13.89 11.41
C MET A 159 -22.11 -13.73 10.56
N ARG A 160 -21.61 -12.49 10.39
CA ARG A 160 -20.36 -12.23 9.64
C ARG A 160 -19.15 -12.88 10.30
N ILE A 161 -19.05 -12.79 11.63
CA ILE A 161 -17.96 -13.42 12.38
C ILE A 161 -18.01 -14.94 12.22
N GLU A 162 -19.20 -15.54 12.30
CA GLU A 162 -19.40 -16.98 12.14
C GLU A 162 -19.07 -17.44 10.73
N GLU A 163 -19.49 -16.70 9.71
CA GLU A 163 -19.16 -16.97 8.31
C GLU A 163 -17.64 -16.91 8.09
N GLN A 164 -16.98 -15.85 8.57
CA GLN A 164 -15.53 -15.71 8.49
C GLN A 164 -14.81 -16.85 9.23
N ALA A 165 -15.29 -17.25 10.40
CA ALA A 165 -14.74 -18.35 11.17
C ALA A 165 -14.93 -19.71 10.45
N ALA A 166 -16.10 -19.96 9.88
CA ALA A 166 -16.39 -21.17 9.10
C ALA A 166 -15.47 -21.26 7.87
N MET A 167 -15.34 -20.16 7.11
CA MET A 167 -14.41 -20.09 5.98
C MET A 167 -12.95 -20.31 6.41
N ALA A 168 -12.55 -19.76 7.57
CA ALA A 168 -11.21 -19.97 8.10
C ALA A 168 -10.95 -21.42 8.49
N GLN A 169 -11.93 -22.07 9.14
CA GLN A 169 -11.87 -23.50 9.50
C GLN A 169 -11.80 -24.39 8.25
N GLU A 170 -12.63 -24.12 7.24
CA GLU A 170 -12.60 -24.87 5.98
C GLU A 170 -11.25 -24.74 5.29
N ARG A 171 -10.72 -23.51 5.18
CA ARG A 171 -9.38 -23.27 4.61
C ARG A 171 -8.30 -24.00 5.40
N GLN A 172 -8.41 -24.06 6.72
CA GLN A 172 -7.47 -24.80 7.55
C GLN A 172 -7.57 -26.30 7.30
N ALA A 173 -8.79 -26.86 7.25
CA ALA A 173 -9.01 -28.27 6.97
C ALA A 173 -8.47 -28.69 5.60
N ILE A 174 -8.64 -27.85 4.57
CA ILE A 174 -8.06 -28.06 3.24
C ILE A 174 -6.53 -28.08 3.32
N ARG A 175 -5.90 -27.10 3.99
CA ARG A 175 -4.44 -27.06 4.15
C ARG A 175 -3.91 -28.30 4.89
N GLU A 176 -4.60 -28.74 5.93
CA GLU A 176 -4.23 -29.93 6.69
C GLU A 176 -4.44 -31.22 5.89
N ALA A 177 -5.48 -31.30 5.07
CA ALA A 177 -5.71 -32.41 4.16
C ALA A 177 -4.59 -32.47 3.09
N ASP A 178 -4.25 -31.34 2.49
CA ASP A 178 -3.17 -31.24 1.49
C ASP A 178 -1.81 -31.61 2.10
N ALA A 179 -1.51 -31.14 3.31
CA ALA A 179 -0.29 -31.50 4.02
C ALA A 179 -0.21 -33.01 4.27
N ARG A 180 -1.28 -33.62 4.79
CA ARG A 180 -1.36 -35.07 5.01
C ARG A 180 -1.23 -35.86 3.71
N ALA A 181 -1.82 -35.39 2.61
CA ALA A 181 -1.70 -36.02 1.31
C ALA A 181 -0.24 -36.02 0.80
N ARG A 182 0.45 -34.88 0.93
CA ARG A 182 1.88 -34.76 0.57
C ARG A 182 2.77 -35.67 1.41
N GLU A 183 2.53 -35.73 2.72
CA GLU A 183 3.27 -36.63 3.61
C GLU A 183 3.02 -38.11 3.28
N ALA A 184 1.79 -38.48 2.95
CA ALA A 184 1.46 -39.84 2.53
C ALA A 184 2.15 -40.19 1.21
N GLU A 185 2.16 -39.28 0.24
CA GLU A 185 2.86 -39.47 -1.03
C GLU A 185 4.37 -39.60 -0.84
N ALA A 186 4.99 -38.76 -0.01
CA ALA A 186 6.41 -38.85 0.31
C ALA A 186 6.76 -40.22 0.93
N ARG A 187 5.97 -40.68 1.91
CA ARG A 187 6.16 -42.01 2.52
C ARG A 187 5.97 -43.15 1.52
N ALA A 188 5.02 -43.03 0.59
CA ALA A 188 4.80 -44.02 -0.46
C ALA A 188 5.99 -44.09 -1.41
N ARG A 189 6.52 -42.93 -1.83
CA ARG A 189 7.73 -42.85 -2.67
C ARG A 189 8.96 -43.44 -1.97
N GLU A 190 9.16 -43.14 -0.69
CA GLU A 190 10.25 -43.73 0.11
C GLU A 190 10.10 -45.24 0.29
N ALA A 191 8.87 -45.74 0.48
CA ALA A 191 8.62 -47.18 0.57
C ALA A 191 8.89 -47.89 -0.76
N ALA A 192 8.46 -47.31 -1.89
CA ALA A 192 8.73 -47.83 -3.23
C ALA A 192 10.24 -47.86 -3.51
N ALA A 193 10.96 -46.77 -3.23
CA ALA A 193 12.41 -46.72 -3.42
C ALA A 193 13.16 -47.77 -2.57
N ARG A 194 12.70 -48.03 -1.33
CA ARG A 194 13.26 -49.10 -0.49
C ARG A 194 12.96 -50.49 -1.03
N ALA A 195 11.75 -50.71 -1.57
CA ALA A 195 11.40 -51.98 -2.19
C ALA A 195 12.27 -52.24 -3.44
N ASP A 196 12.40 -51.25 -4.31
CA ASP A 196 13.24 -51.32 -5.52
C ASP A 196 14.71 -51.62 -5.17
N ALA A 197 15.24 -50.98 -4.12
CA ALA A 197 16.59 -51.24 -3.63
C ALA A 197 16.74 -52.68 -3.12
N ALA A 198 15.79 -53.16 -2.31
CA ALA A 198 15.82 -54.53 -1.80
C ALA A 198 15.71 -55.58 -2.91
N GLU A 199 14.91 -55.33 -3.95
CA GLU A 199 14.82 -56.19 -5.13
C GLU A 199 16.12 -56.21 -5.94
N ALA A 200 16.78 -55.05 -6.11
CA ALA A 200 18.07 -54.96 -6.77
C ALA A 200 19.14 -55.74 -6.02
N ASP A 201 19.22 -55.60 -4.69
CA ASP A 201 20.14 -56.35 -3.84
C ASP A 201 19.88 -57.86 -3.94
N ALA A 202 18.62 -58.29 -3.88
CA ALA A 202 18.24 -59.69 -4.03
C ALA A 202 18.62 -60.26 -5.41
N ARG A 203 18.47 -59.45 -6.48
CA ARG A 203 18.88 -59.83 -7.84
C ARG A 203 20.40 -59.99 -7.92
N GLN A 204 21.17 -59.07 -7.35
CA GLN A 204 22.62 -59.15 -7.30
C GLN A 204 23.11 -60.39 -6.54
N ALA A 205 22.51 -60.68 -5.38
CA ALA A 205 22.82 -61.89 -4.60
C ALA A 205 22.56 -63.18 -5.40
N ARG A 206 21.42 -63.25 -6.12
CA ARG A 206 21.12 -64.40 -7.00
C ARG A 206 22.13 -64.55 -8.13
N THR A 207 22.55 -63.46 -8.77
CA THR A 207 23.56 -63.51 -9.83
C THR A 207 24.93 -63.94 -9.31
N ALA A 208 25.32 -63.50 -8.11
CA ALA A 208 26.58 -63.92 -7.49
C ALA A 208 26.59 -65.44 -7.22
N GLN A 209 25.51 -65.97 -6.64
CA GLN A 209 25.35 -67.42 -6.40
C GLN A 209 25.34 -68.24 -7.70
N ALA A 210 24.74 -67.73 -8.78
CA ALA A 210 24.75 -68.40 -10.08
C ALA A 210 26.15 -68.39 -10.75
N GLY A 211 27.00 -67.40 -10.45
CA GLY A 211 28.38 -67.34 -10.93
C GLY A 211 29.33 -68.32 -10.23
N GLU A 212 29.08 -68.69 -8.99
CA GLU A 212 29.86 -69.68 -8.23
C GLU A 212 29.55 -71.15 -8.62
N GLY A 213 28.42 -71.41 -9.28
CA GLY A 213 28.01 -72.75 -9.74
C GLY A 213 28.47 -73.14 -11.15
N GLY A 214 29.39 -72.40 -11.76
CA GLY A 214 29.90 -72.68 -13.11
C GLY A 214 30.57 -74.06 -13.17
N ILE A 215 29.98 -74.99 -13.93
CA ILE A 215 30.60 -76.28 -14.26
C ILE A 215 32.01 -76.01 -14.83
N PRO A 216 33.08 -76.56 -14.23
CA PRO A 216 34.43 -76.34 -14.75
C PRO A 216 34.56 -77.07 -16.09
N TYR A 217 34.67 -76.32 -17.18
CA TYR A 217 35.07 -76.88 -18.46
C TYR A 217 36.55 -77.29 -18.39
N PRO A 218 36.92 -78.55 -18.65
CA PRO A 218 38.32 -78.96 -18.68
C PRO A 218 39.04 -78.39 -19.91
N PRO A 219 40.35 -78.14 -19.83
CA PRO A 219 41.10 -77.51 -20.91
C PRO A 219 41.38 -78.50 -22.06
N SER A 220 40.87 -78.14 -23.24
CA SER A 220 41.29 -78.54 -24.60
C SER A 220 41.04 -79.98 -25.10
N ALA A 221 40.25 -80.07 -26.16
CA ALA A 221 40.56 -80.91 -27.32
C ALA A 221 40.06 -80.23 -28.61
N ARG A 222 40.88 -80.37 -29.64
CA ARG A 222 40.92 -79.64 -30.91
C ARG A 222 39.84 -80.12 -31.90
N SER A 223 39.40 -79.20 -32.78
CA SER A 223 38.78 -79.42 -34.11
C SER A 223 37.34 -79.92 -34.24
N ALA A 224 36.46 -79.07 -34.80
CA ALA A 224 35.81 -79.31 -36.10
C ALA A 224 35.09 -78.04 -36.60
N GLU A 225 35.09 -77.84 -37.91
CA GLU A 225 34.67 -76.64 -38.65
C GLU A 225 33.14 -76.45 -38.80
N ALA A 226 32.75 -75.16 -38.92
CA ALA A 226 31.67 -74.56 -39.73
C ALA A 226 30.17 -74.75 -39.36
N PRO A 227 29.23 -73.88 -39.84
CA PRO A 227 29.39 -72.70 -40.69
C PRO A 227 28.83 -71.38 -40.10
N ILE A 228 29.21 -70.28 -40.75
CA ILE A 228 28.74 -68.90 -40.54
C ILE A 228 27.22 -68.83 -40.72
N ARG A 229 26.49 -68.37 -39.71
CA ARG A 229 25.08 -67.99 -39.82
C ARG A 229 24.96 -66.47 -39.94
N ALA A 230 24.33 -66.03 -41.01
CA ALA A 230 24.18 -64.64 -41.42
C ALA A 230 23.58 -63.73 -40.33
N ARG A 231 24.09 -62.50 -40.28
CA ARG A 231 23.66 -61.40 -39.43
C ARG A 231 22.24 -60.96 -39.84
N PRO A 232 21.24 -60.86 -38.94
CA PRO A 232 20.00 -60.17 -39.28
C PRO A 232 20.26 -58.66 -39.37
N GLU A 233 19.76 -58.03 -40.44
CA GLU A 233 19.85 -56.59 -40.70
C GLU A 233 19.21 -55.75 -39.57
N PRO A 234 19.73 -54.55 -39.27
CA PRO A 234 19.06 -53.61 -38.38
C PRO A 234 17.79 -53.05 -39.04
N PRO A 235 16.72 -52.80 -38.27
CA PRO A 235 15.48 -52.22 -38.80
C PRO A 235 15.71 -50.78 -39.32
N PRO A 236 14.98 -50.35 -40.36
CA PRO A 236 15.15 -49.02 -40.97
C PRO A 236 14.77 -47.89 -40.01
N ALA A 237 15.54 -46.81 -40.06
CA ALA A 237 15.31 -45.61 -39.27
C ALA A 237 13.95 -44.95 -39.59
N PRO A 238 13.26 -44.34 -38.60
CA PRO A 238 12.01 -43.64 -38.84
C PRO A 238 12.22 -42.39 -39.71
N PRO A 239 11.28 -42.04 -40.60
CA PRO A 239 11.41 -40.89 -41.48
C PRO A 239 11.44 -39.58 -40.69
N THR A 240 12.44 -38.76 -41.01
CA THR A 240 12.58 -37.37 -40.58
C THR A 240 11.38 -36.56 -41.06
N ARG A 241 10.67 -35.93 -40.12
CA ARG A 241 9.59 -34.98 -40.46
C ARG A 241 10.19 -33.78 -41.22
N PRO A 242 9.63 -33.37 -42.37
CA PRO A 242 10.02 -32.12 -42.98
C PRO A 242 9.59 -30.94 -42.10
N ARG A 243 10.54 -30.01 -41.89
CA ARG A 243 10.28 -28.65 -41.39
C ARG A 243 9.26 -27.99 -42.31
N SER A 244 8.08 -27.67 -41.78
CA SER A 244 7.18 -26.71 -42.40
C SER A 244 7.60 -25.31 -41.95
N ASP A 245 8.45 -24.68 -42.75
CA ASP A 245 8.61 -23.23 -42.77
C ASP A 245 7.38 -22.58 -43.40
N GLY A 246 6.88 -21.52 -42.77
CA GLY A 246 6.39 -20.34 -43.48
C GLY A 246 4.87 -20.13 -43.62
N GLY A 247 4.43 -18.95 -43.15
CA GLY A 247 3.36 -18.18 -43.79
C GLY A 247 2.08 -18.05 -42.95
N VAL A 248 2.00 -17.09 -42.02
CA VAL A 248 1.46 -15.73 -42.23
C VAL A 248 -0.04 -15.69 -42.58
N GLY A 249 -0.82 -15.09 -41.67
CA GLY A 249 -2.06 -14.39 -42.00
C GLY A 249 -2.82 -13.90 -40.76
N PRO A 250 -2.83 -12.59 -40.47
CA PRO A 250 -3.87 -11.94 -39.66
C PRO A 250 -4.74 -11.02 -40.55
N PRO A 251 -5.62 -10.19 -39.99
CA PRO A 251 -6.94 -10.48 -39.42
C PRO A 251 -8.06 -9.81 -40.25
N ARG A 252 -9.34 -10.18 -40.03
CA ARG A 252 -10.51 -9.30 -40.21
C ARG A 252 -11.64 -9.72 -39.30
#